data_AF-A0A3A4K4E2-F1
#
_entry.id   AF-A0A3A4K4E2-F1
#
_cell.length_a   1.000
_cell.length_b   1.000
_cell.length_c   1.000
_cell.angle_alpha   90.00
_cell.angle_beta   90.00
_cell.angle_gamma   90.00
#
_symmetry.space_group_name_H-M   'P 1'
#
loop_
_entity.id
_entity.type
_entity.pdbx_description
1 polymer ?
#
loop_
_entity_poly.entity_id
_entity_poly.type
_entity_poly.pdbx_seq_one_letter_code
_entity_poly.pdbx_strand_id
1 'polypeptide(L)'
;MRDVSERFYVDWDTIGVILGNASAIDMPRLSVRDSAQANEFLASYGFDADDPAQFKELEKLKQDAVRFIDQHLVQDPDYPRLRLEMPDLVRHEDDARNLLLMASQNGSPEGRWACAVLRIMHTLTHVHNDLSMNFFPAIQKQVLDRVLAYVHTDPSGDVYLGGENGVRLYMLDIKTQKSYDSLVLKLLHKPENVGADIFDRIGFRFVTFTKLEALLVLRFLRHSVFAFPNVKAARSRNTLIHIGRFHAELDKLKPLLLHGELSEAELLKRVNDIAESESCRPVVEREKLRDRNVYSSTEYTSIQFTCRQLIRVKGPPIAAPGQTPKEGQVEYKFFFPYEVQILDKASYIESRRGRSSYSEYKRAQLRAARERVFPWLVEEEFESQTS
;
A
#
# COMPACT_ATOMS: atom_id res chain seq x y z
N MET A 1 -39.91 31.75 10.84
CA MET A 1 -38.57 31.72 11.49
C MET A 1 -37.90 30.34 11.47
N ARG A 2 -38.63 29.20 11.57
CA ARG A 2 -38.02 27.85 11.47
C ARG A 2 -37.45 27.50 10.07
N ASP A 3 -38.06 28.03 9.01
CA ASP A 3 -37.72 27.68 7.61
C ASP A 3 -36.41 28.33 7.10
N VAL A 4 -35.98 29.44 7.71
CA VAL A 4 -34.71 30.10 7.34
C VAL A 4 -33.52 29.43 8.01
N SER A 5 -33.69 28.80 9.19
CA SER A 5 -32.56 28.18 9.91
C SER A 5 -32.15 26.82 9.33
N GLU A 6 -33.06 26.04 8.75
CA GLU A 6 -32.70 24.76 8.11
C GLU A 6 -31.90 24.97 6.83
N ARG A 7 -32.21 26.01 6.05
CA ARG A 7 -31.49 26.35 4.80
C ARG A 7 -30.00 26.68 5.02
N PHE A 8 -29.62 27.07 6.24
CA PHE A 8 -28.23 27.35 6.63
C PHE A 8 -27.69 26.37 7.67
N TYR A 9 -28.40 25.28 7.98
CA TYR A 9 -27.87 24.22 8.82
C TYR A 9 -26.87 23.40 8.00
N VAL A 10 -25.59 23.68 8.22
CA VAL A 10 -24.48 23.01 7.56
C VAL A 10 -23.85 22.05 8.57
N ASP A 11 -23.75 20.78 8.19
CA ASP A 11 -22.92 19.82 8.90
C ASP A 11 -21.45 20.12 8.58
N TRP A 12 -20.81 20.87 9.47
CA TRP A 12 -19.43 21.31 9.31
C TRP A 12 -18.41 20.18 9.34
N ASP A 13 -18.73 19.04 9.97
CA ASP A 13 -17.85 17.86 9.97
C ASP A 13 -17.82 17.24 8.57
N THR A 14 -18.99 17.10 7.94
CA THR A 14 -19.11 16.63 6.55
C THR A 14 -18.45 17.60 5.57
N ILE A 15 -18.66 18.92 5.71
CA ILE A 15 -17.99 19.92 4.87
C ILE A 15 -16.46 19.91 5.09
N GLY A 16 -16.01 19.65 6.31
CA GLY A 16 -14.59 19.51 6.65
C GLY A 16 -13.93 18.35 5.93
N VAL A 17 -14.64 17.25 5.66
CA VAL A 17 -14.13 16.14 4.83
C VAL A 17 -14.16 16.47 3.35
N ILE A 18 -15.18 17.18 2.87
CA ILE A 18 -15.32 17.50 1.45
C ILE A 18 -14.31 18.59 1.02
N LEU A 19 -14.16 19.63 1.84
CA LEU A 19 -13.33 20.81 1.54
C LEU A 19 -11.98 20.81 2.26
N GLY A 20 -11.87 20.06 3.34
CA GLY A 20 -10.61 19.83 4.05
C GLY A 20 -9.96 18.55 3.58
N ASN A 21 -8.64 18.46 3.73
CA ASN A 21 -7.86 17.28 3.38
C ASN A 21 -8.03 16.15 4.44
N ALA A 22 -9.26 15.91 4.89
CA ALA A 22 -9.62 15.01 5.97
C ALA A 22 -10.26 13.71 5.43
N SER A 23 -10.09 12.60 6.14
CA SER A 23 -10.67 11.31 5.74
C SER A 23 -12.08 11.16 6.25
N ALA A 24 -12.96 10.53 5.46
CA ALA A 24 -14.32 10.19 5.89
C ALA A 24 -14.33 9.28 7.14
N ILE A 25 -13.31 8.44 7.32
CA ILE A 25 -13.22 7.56 8.50
C ILE A 25 -12.74 8.28 9.77
N ASP A 26 -12.23 9.51 9.64
CA ASP A 26 -11.82 10.34 10.78
C ASP A 26 -12.97 11.23 11.28
N MET A 27 -14.13 11.19 10.62
CA MET A 27 -15.30 11.97 11.04
C MET A 27 -15.76 11.54 12.43
N PRO A 28 -15.90 12.48 13.38
CA PRO A 28 -16.29 12.15 14.75
C PRO A 28 -17.74 11.63 14.82
N ARG A 29 -18.60 12.08 13.90
CA ARG A 29 -20.02 11.77 13.91
C ARG A 29 -20.59 11.58 12.50
N LEU A 30 -21.55 10.68 12.41
CA LEU A 30 -22.48 10.57 11.30
C LEU A 30 -23.84 11.17 11.72
N SER A 31 -24.54 11.87 10.82
CA SER A 31 -25.86 12.44 11.09
C SER A 31 -26.93 11.87 10.16
N VAL A 32 -27.32 10.61 10.39
CA VAL A 32 -28.46 9.97 9.74
C VAL A 32 -29.63 9.92 10.73
N ARG A 33 -30.72 10.60 10.40
CA ARG A 33 -31.83 10.85 11.34
C ARG A 33 -32.88 9.75 11.34
N ASP A 34 -33.14 9.18 10.17
CA ASP A 34 -34.22 8.23 9.94
C ASP A 34 -33.88 7.24 8.83
N SER A 35 -34.75 6.25 8.67
CA SER A 35 -34.56 5.18 7.68
C SER A 35 -34.52 5.71 6.24
N ALA A 36 -35.21 6.81 5.93
CA ALA A 36 -35.18 7.42 4.60
C ALA A 36 -33.79 8.01 4.30
N GLN A 37 -33.21 8.75 5.25
CA GLN A 37 -31.83 9.24 5.13
C GLN A 37 -30.81 8.11 5.09
N ALA A 38 -31.04 7.00 5.80
CA ALA A 38 -30.16 5.84 5.74
C ALA A 38 -30.16 5.21 4.34
N ASN A 39 -31.33 5.09 3.71
CA ASN A 39 -31.46 4.63 2.32
C ASN A 39 -30.77 5.59 1.34
N GLU A 40 -30.98 6.90 1.48
CA GLU A 40 -30.32 7.91 0.65
C GLU A 40 -28.78 7.84 0.77
N PHE A 41 -28.28 7.62 1.98
CA PHE A 41 -26.85 7.46 2.23
C PHE A 41 -26.30 6.22 1.52
N LEU A 42 -26.96 5.06 1.64
CA LEU A 42 -26.54 3.85 0.94
C LEU A 42 -26.64 4.00 -0.59
N ALA A 43 -27.69 4.66 -1.08
CA ALA A 43 -27.84 4.97 -2.51
C ALA A 43 -26.70 5.85 -3.03
N SER A 44 -26.18 6.78 -2.21
CA SER A 44 -25.01 7.59 -2.57
C SER A 44 -23.71 6.77 -2.71
N TYR A 45 -23.63 5.64 -2.01
CA TYR A 45 -22.57 4.62 -2.18
C TYR A 45 -22.82 3.69 -3.37
N GLY A 46 -24.00 3.77 -4.00
CA GLY A 46 -24.40 2.90 -5.10
C GLY A 46 -25.13 1.63 -4.68
N PHE A 47 -25.64 1.56 -3.44
CA PHE A 47 -26.42 0.42 -2.95
C PHE A 47 -27.90 0.74 -2.81
N ASP A 48 -28.75 -0.19 -3.25
CA ASP A 48 -30.18 -0.23 -2.97
C ASP A 48 -30.46 -1.33 -1.94
N ALA A 49 -30.74 -0.93 -0.70
CA ALA A 49 -31.00 -1.87 0.40
C ALA A 49 -32.34 -2.60 0.28
N ASP A 50 -33.25 -2.13 -0.59
CA ASP A 50 -34.52 -2.79 -0.84
C ASP A 50 -34.40 -3.86 -1.94
N ASP A 51 -33.31 -3.85 -2.72
CA ASP A 51 -32.95 -4.95 -3.62
C ASP A 51 -32.37 -6.14 -2.82
N PRO A 52 -32.97 -7.35 -2.87
CA PRO A 52 -32.52 -8.48 -2.06
C PRO A 52 -31.08 -8.94 -2.33
N ALA A 53 -30.55 -8.74 -3.54
CA ALA A 53 -29.20 -9.15 -3.87
C ALA A 53 -28.17 -8.16 -3.28
N GLN A 54 -28.46 -6.87 -3.39
CA GLN A 54 -27.62 -5.81 -2.82
C GLN A 54 -27.70 -5.76 -1.29
N PHE A 55 -28.86 -6.06 -0.70
CA PHE A 55 -28.99 -6.27 0.75
C PHE A 55 -28.04 -7.35 1.25
N LYS A 56 -28.00 -8.50 0.56
CA LYS A 56 -27.08 -9.60 0.90
C LYS A 56 -25.61 -9.23 0.70
N GLU A 57 -25.30 -8.37 -0.26
CA GLU A 57 -23.96 -7.83 -0.44
C GLU A 57 -23.53 -6.96 0.76
N LEU A 58 -24.41 -6.08 1.23
CA LEU A 58 -24.18 -5.26 2.42
C LEU A 58 -24.04 -6.12 3.69
N GLU A 59 -24.86 -7.16 3.86
CA GLU A 59 -24.76 -8.12 4.95
C GLU A 59 -23.38 -8.79 4.97
N LYS A 60 -22.92 -9.28 3.80
CA LYS A 60 -21.59 -9.89 3.68
C LYS A 60 -20.48 -8.89 3.99
N LEU A 61 -20.60 -7.66 3.50
CA LEU A 61 -19.64 -6.59 3.77
C LEU A 61 -19.52 -6.32 5.28
N LYS A 62 -20.66 -6.28 5.98
CA LYS A 62 -20.72 -6.14 7.44
C LYS A 62 -20.09 -7.34 8.15
N GLN A 63 -20.37 -8.56 7.72
CA GLN A 63 -19.77 -9.77 8.30
C GLN A 63 -18.24 -9.76 8.14
N ASP A 64 -17.75 -9.35 6.97
CA ASP A 64 -16.32 -9.17 6.72
C ASP A 64 -15.70 -8.07 7.60
N ALA A 65 -16.42 -6.98 7.84
CA ALA A 65 -15.99 -5.91 8.75
C ALA A 65 -15.86 -6.40 10.19
N VAL A 66 -16.88 -7.10 10.72
CA VAL A 66 -16.85 -7.68 12.07
C VAL A 66 -15.72 -8.68 12.21
N ARG A 67 -15.56 -9.59 11.23
CA ARG A 67 -14.45 -10.56 11.21
C ARG A 67 -13.09 -9.86 11.25
N PHE A 68 -12.91 -8.80 10.45
CA PHE A 68 -11.66 -8.04 10.43
C PHE A 68 -11.37 -7.40 11.79
N ILE A 69 -12.39 -6.81 12.42
CA ILE A 69 -12.27 -6.23 13.76
C ILE A 69 -11.89 -7.29 14.78
N ASP A 70 -12.58 -8.43 14.82
CA ASP A 70 -12.32 -9.53 15.76
C ASP A 70 -10.93 -10.13 15.61
N GLN A 71 -10.41 -10.19 14.38
CA GLN A 71 -9.11 -10.80 14.10
C GLN A 71 -7.94 -9.85 14.37
N HIS A 72 -8.11 -8.57 14.06
CA HIS A 72 -6.99 -7.62 14.02
C HIS A 72 -7.12 -6.51 15.03
N LEU A 73 -8.33 -6.00 15.28
CA LEU A 73 -8.53 -4.75 16.00
C LEU A 73 -9.05 -4.92 17.42
N VAL A 74 -9.64 -6.03 17.86
CA VAL A 74 -10.13 -6.13 19.26
C VAL A 74 -9.00 -6.23 20.29
N GLN A 75 -7.87 -6.81 19.91
CA GLN A 75 -6.72 -7.01 20.79
C GLN A 75 -5.76 -5.82 20.67
N ASP A 76 -5.48 -5.16 21.81
CA ASP A 76 -4.46 -4.11 21.82
C ASP A 76 -3.06 -4.71 21.67
N PRO A 77 -2.22 -4.20 20.75
CA PRO A 77 -0.88 -4.75 20.57
C PRO A 77 0.10 -4.37 21.69
N ASP A 78 -0.19 -3.32 22.47
CA ASP A 78 0.59 -2.90 23.64
C ASP A 78 0.05 -3.43 24.95
N TYR A 79 -1.25 -3.69 25.00
CA TYR A 79 -1.94 -4.24 26.15
C TYR A 79 -2.62 -5.57 25.81
N PRO A 80 -1.88 -6.69 25.68
CA PRO A 80 -2.43 -8.01 25.28
C PRO A 80 -3.53 -8.57 26.19
N ARG A 81 -3.73 -7.99 27.38
CA ARG A 81 -4.79 -8.38 28.32
C ARG A 81 -6.08 -7.58 28.13
N LEU A 82 -6.01 -6.45 27.43
CA LEU A 82 -7.16 -5.62 27.11
C LEU A 82 -7.73 -6.11 25.78
N ARG A 83 -8.91 -6.72 25.85
CA ARG A 83 -9.66 -7.16 24.67
C ARG A 83 -10.99 -6.43 24.66
N LEU A 84 -11.28 -5.78 23.54
CA LEU A 84 -12.53 -5.09 23.34
C LEU A 84 -13.64 -6.10 23.02
N GLU A 85 -14.84 -5.86 23.57
CA GLU A 85 -16.02 -6.66 23.29
C GLU A 85 -17.07 -5.84 22.55
N MET A 86 -17.46 -6.32 21.37
CA MET A 86 -18.50 -5.72 20.56
C MET A 86 -19.88 -6.16 21.08
N PRO A 87 -20.83 -5.23 21.34
CA PRO A 87 -22.18 -5.57 21.75
C PRO A 87 -22.90 -6.50 20.76
N ASP A 88 -23.67 -7.45 21.29
CA ASP A 88 -24.41 -8.41 20.47
C ASP A 88 -25.40 -7.74 19.52
N LEU A 89 -25.97 -6.59 19.92
CA LEU A 89 -26.86 -5.81 19.08
C LEU A 89 -26.17 -5.36 17.78
N VAL A 90 -24.92 -4.91 17.84
CA VAL A 90 -24.15 -4.52 16.64
C VAL A 90 -23.64 -5.75 15.90
N ARG A 91 -23.20 -6.77 16.64
CA ARG A 91 -22.65 -8.01 16.08
C ARG A 91 -23.66 -8.77 15.23
N HIS A 92 -24.94 -8.76 15.60
CA HIS A 92 -26.01 -9.50 14.91
C HIS A 92 -26.96 -8.60 14.10
N GLU A 93 -26.67 -7.30 13.98
CA GLU A 93 -27.42 -6.42 13.09
C GLU A 93 -26.97 -6.62 11.63
N ASP A 94 -27.85 -7.15 10.79
CA ASP A 94 -27.55 -7.44 9.39
C ASP A 94 -27.95 -6.28 8.46
N ASP A 95 -28.85 -5.40 8.90
CA ASP A 95 -29.27 -4.24 8.11
C ASP A 95 -28.33 -3.05 8.32
N ALA A 96 -27.57 -2.71 7.29
CA ALA A 96 -26.66 -1.57 7.30
C ALA A 96 -27.38 -0.23 7.63
N ARG A 97 -28.69 -0.11 7.35
CA ARG A 97 -29.48 1.08 7.70
C ARG A 97 -29.60 1.25 9.20
N ASN A 98 -29.80 0.15 9.91
CA ASN A 98 -29.85 0.16 11.37
C ASN A 98 -28.49 0.52 11.96
N LEU A 99 -27.38 0.06 11.36
CA LEU A 99 -26.04 0.49 11.76
C LEU A 99 -25.82 2.00 11.56
N LEU A 100 -26.27 2.58 10.44
CA LEU A 100 -26.18 4.03 10.20
C LEU A 100 -26.97 4.82 11.26
N LEU A 101 -28.16 4.34 11.63
CA LEU A 101 -28.99 4.94 12.67
C LEU A 101 -28.35 4.80 14.06
N MET A 102 -27.84 3.61 14.41
CA MET A 102 -27.12 3.39 15.66
C MET A 102 -25.90 4.30 15.77
N ALA A 103 -25.09 4.39 14.71
CA ALA A 103 -23.89 5.23 14.66
C ALA A 103 -24.18 6.74 14.78
N SER A 104 -25.41 7.15 14.48
CA SER A 104 -25.87 8.54 14.60
C SER A 104 -26.41 8.86 16.01
N GLN A 105 -26.56 7.86 16.89
CA GLN A 105 -26.94 8.05 18.29
C GLN A 105 -25.73 8.41 19.15
N ASN A 106 -25.85 9.47 19.94
CA ASN A 106 -24.73 10.01 20.69
C ASN A 106 -24.40 9.20 21.94
N GLY A 107 -23.13 8.84 22.10
CA GLY A 107 -22.56 8.40 23.37
C GLY A 107 -22.91 6.99 23.81
N SER A 108 -23.75 6.25 23.07
CA SER A 108 -24.02 4.84 23.35
C SER A 108 -22.84 3.95 22.94
N PRO A 109 -22.51 2.90 23.71
CA PRO A 109 -21.53 1.90 23.30
C PRO A 109 -21.86 1.30 21.92
N GLU A 110 -23.14 1.00 21.67
CA GLU A 110 -23.63 0.44 20.41
C GLU A 110 -23.39 1.40 19.24
N GLY A 111 -23.62 2.70 19.43
CA GLY A 111 -23.37 3.71 18.40
C GLY A 111 -21.88 3.82 18.04
N ARG A 112 -20.99 3.78 19.06
CA ARG A 112 -19.54 3.78 18.85
C ARG A 112 -19.09 2.55 18.03
N TRP A 113 -19.58 1.37 18.39
CA TRP A 113 -19.27 0.14 17.67
C TRP A 113 -19.87 0.09 16.26
N ALA A 114 -21.10 0.56 16.08
CA ALA A 114 -21.72 0.67 14.76
C ALA A 114 -20.91 1.60 13.84
N CYS A 115 -20.45 2.75 14.36
CA CYS A 115 -19.55 3.65 13.63
C CYS A 115 -18.22 2.96 13.26
N ALA A 116 -17.60 2.23 14.18
CA ALA A 116 -16.39 1.46 13.89
C ALA A 116 -16.59 0.41 12.78
N VAL A 117 -17.70 -0.34 12.82
CA VAL A 117 -18.06 -1.29 11.77
C VAL A 117 -18.22 -0.58 10.43
N LEU A 118 -18.94 0.55 10.39
CA LEU A 118 -19.15 1.34 9.17
C LEU A 118 -17.83 1.89 8.58
N ARG A 119 -16.88 2.33 9.41
CA ARG A 119 -15.55 2.78 8.95
C ARG A 119 -14.77 1.66 8.23
N ILE A 120 -14.88 0.44 8.75
CA ILE A 120 -14.29 -0.75 8.10
C ILE A 120 -15.07 -1.09 6.84
N MET A 121 -16.41 -1.14 6.88
CA MET A 121 -17.25 -1.39 5.71
C MET A 121 -16.93 -0.44 4.56
N HIS A 122 -16.81 0.87 4.82
CA HIS A 122 -16.37 1.85 3.84
C HIS A 122 -15.08 1.41 3.14
N THR A 123 -14.05 1.08 3.92
CA THR A 123 -12.75 0.65 3.37
C THR A 123 -12.87 -0.66 2.57
N LEU A 124 -13.65 -1.63 3.07
CA LEU A 124 -13.88 -2.91 2.39
C LEU A 124 -14.65 -2.74 1.08
N THR A 125 -15.61 -1.82 0.99
CA THR A 125 -16.35 -1.53 -0.24
C THR A 125 -15.39 -1.18 -1.37
N HIS A 126 -14.40 -0.33 -1.09
CA HIS A 126 -13.40 0.05 -2.09
C HIS A 126 -12.44 -1.10 -2.45
N VAL A 127 -12.07 -1.94 -1.48
CA VAL A 127 -11.20 -3.09 -1.72
C VAL A 127 -11.92 -4.18 -2.53
N HIS A 128 -13.17 -4.48 -2.21
CA HIS A 128 -13.99 -5.48 -2.91
C HIS A 128 -14.31 -5.07 -4.35
N ASN A 129 -14.54 -3.78 -4.57
CA ASN A 129 -14.92 -3.26 -5.89
C ASN A 129 -13.73 -2.81 -6.74
N ASP A 130 -12.50 -3.18 -6.37
CA ASP A 130 -11.34 -2.96 -7.21
C ASP A 130 -11.34 -3.93 -8.41
N LEU A 131 -11.76 -3.44 -9.57
CA LEU A 131 -11.83 -4.20 -10.82
C LEU A 131 -10.54 -4.92 -11.20
N SER A 132 -9.37 -4.42 -10.80
CA SER A 132 -8.09 -5.08 -11.09
C SER A 132 -7.96 -6.42 -10.36
N MET A 133 -8.69 -6.64 -9.26
CA MET A 133 -8.71 -7.90 -8.51
C MET A 133 -9.34 -9.04 -9.31
N ASN A 134 -10.35 -8.75 -10.12
CA ASN A 134 -11.00 -9.73 -10.99
C ASN A 134 -10.04 -10.33 -12.03
N PHE A 135 -9.01 -9.57 -12.39
CA PHE A 135 -8.00 -9.99 -13.37
C PHE A 135 -6.62 -10.18 -12.76
N PHE A 136 -6.50 -10.22 -11.43
CA PHE A 136 -5.21 -10.22 -10.75
C PHE A 136 -4.30 -11.39 -11.13
N PRO A 137 -4.77 -12.65 -11.28
CA PRO A 137 -3.91 -13.73 -11.75
C PRO A 137 -3.28 -13.45 -13.13
N ALA A 138 -4.05 -12.87 -14.06
CA ALA A 138 -3.57 -12.52 -15.38
C ALA A 138 -2.62 -11.31 -15.38
N ILE A 139 -2.90 -10.30 -14.53
CA ILE A 139 -2.01 -9.16 -14.27
C ILE A 139 -0.67 -9.68 -13.73
N GLN A 140 -0.74 -10.50 -12.68
CA GLN A 140 0.41 -11.06 -11.98
C GLN A 140 1.30 -11.84 -12.92
N LYS A 141 0.73 -12.77 -13.70
CA LYS A 141 1.47 -13.53 -14.70
C LYS A 141 2.22 -12.62 -15.68
N GLN A 142 1.55 -11.62 -16.24
CA GLN A 142 2.19 -10.70 -17.21
C GLN A 142 3.35 -9.88 -16.61
N VAL A 143 3.25 -9.48 -15.35
CA VAL A 143 4.30 -8.72 -14.66
C VAL A 143 5.46 -9.64 -14.28
N LEU A 144 5.17 -10.83 -13.74
CA LEU A 144 6.17 -11.83 -13.34
C LEU A 144 6.95 -12.35 -14.54
N ASP A 145 6.26 -12.83 -15.58
CA ASP A 145 6.87 -13.42 -16.77
C ASP A 145 7.90 -12.48 -17.41
N ARG A 146 7.64 -11.16 -17.38
CA ARG A 146 8.54 -10.17 -17.95
C ARG A 146 9.89 -10.11 -17.24
N VAL A 147 9.90 -10.24 -15.92
CA VAL A 147 11.14 -10.26 -15.13
C VAL A 147 11.77 -11.64 -15.20
N LEU A 148 10.98 -12.68 -14.97
CA LEU A 148 11.43 -14.07 -14.88
C LEU A 148 12.00 -14.59 -16.20
N ALA A 149 11.59 -14.04 -17.34
CA ALA A 149 12.20 -14.35 -18.64
C ALA A 149 13.72 -14.08 -18.70
N TYR A 150 14.23 -13.24 -17.80
CA TYR A 150 15.65 -12.88 -17.70
C TYR A 150 16.32 -13.44 -16.45
N VAL A 151 15.63 -14.27 -15.67
CA VAL A 151 16.18 -14.88 -14.46
C VAL A 151 16.53 -16.32 -14.77
N HIS A 152 17.79 -16.68 -14.52
CA HIS A 152 18.30 -18.02 -14.78
C HIS A 152 18.94 -18.57 -13.52
N THR A 153 18.85 -19.89 -13.34
CA THR A 153 19.52 -20.60 -12.26
C THR A 153 20.51 -21.57 -12.89
N ASP A 154 21.76 -21.52 -12.45
CA ASP A 154 22.79 -22.43 -12.92
C ASP A 154 22.69 -23.82 -12.24
N PRO A 155 23.45 -24.83 -12.67
CA PRO A 155 23.45 -26.15 -12.02
C PRO A 155 23.89 -26.14 -10.55
N SER A 156 24.61 -25.09 -10.11
CA SER A 156 25.06 -24.89 -8.74
C SER A 156 23.95 -24.35 -7.83
N GLY A 157 22.85 -23.87 -8.41
CA GLY A 157 21.74 -23.23 -7.70
C GLY A 157 21.89 -21.71 -7.56
N ASP A 158 22.90 -21.10 -8.19
CA ASP A 158 23.10 -19.65 -8.19
C ASP A 158 22.12 -18.97 -9.17
N VAL A 159 21.56 -17.84 -8.73
CA VAL A 159 20.57 -17.08 -9.49
C VAL A 159 21.24 -15.91 -10.21
N TYR A 160 20.94 -15.73 -11.49
CA TYR A 160 21.48 -14.68 -12.34
C TYR A 160 20.36 -13.88 -13.01
N LEU A 161 20.61 -12.59 -13.22
CA LEU A 161 19.76 -11.71 -14.03
C LEU A 161 20.48 -11.36 -15.34
N GLY A 162 19.94 -11.82 -16.47
CA GLY A 162 20.52 -11.67 -17.81
C GLY A 162 21.19 -12.94 -18.35
N GLY A 163 21.72 -12.87 -19.57
CA GLY A 163 22.36 -13.99 -20.28
C GLY A 163 23.84 -14.22 -19.90
N GLU A 164 24.72 -14.46 -20.87
CA GLU A 164 26.15 -14.79 -20.64
C GLU A 164 26.91 -13.81 -19.74
N ASN A 165 26.56 -12.53 -19.75
CA ASN A 165 27.12 -11.49 -18.88
C ASN A 165 26.12 -11.01 -17.81
N GLY A 166 25.29 -11.93 -17.32
CA GLY A 166 24.27 -11.65 -16.31
C GLY A 166 24.86 -11.29 -14.95
N VAL A 167 24.10 -10.53 -14.16
CA VAL A 167 24.51 -10.17 -12.79
C VAL A 167 24.08 -11.29 -11.85
N ARG A 168 25.03 -11.88 -11.12
CA ARG A 168 24.71 -12.85 -10.07
C ARG A 168 23.95 -12.14 -8.95
N LEU A 169 22.82 -12.71 -8.55
CA LEU A 169 22.02 -12.23 -7.43
C LEU A 169 22.34 -13.06 -6.20
N TYR A 170 22.51 -12.38 -5.06
CA TYR A 170 22.49 -13.04 -3.77
C TYR A 170 21.11 -13.64 -3.50
N MET A 171 20.05 -12.94 -3.91
CA MET A 171 18.66 -13.39 -3.76
C MET A 171 17.74 -12.59 -4.69
N LEU A 172 16.73 -13.26 -5.25
CA LEU A 172 15.55 -12.62 -5.80
C LEU A 172 14.35 -12.98 -4.93
N ASP A 173 13.73 -11.98 -4.32
CA ASP A 173 12.53 -12.14 -3.51
C ASP A 173 11.33 -11.50 -4.25
N ILE A 174 10.35 -12.33 -4.56
CA ILE A 174 9.16 -11.94 -5.31
C ILE A 174 8.01 -11.79 -4.32
N LYS A 175 7.55 -10.55 -4.17
CA LYS A 175 6.39 -10.24 -3.33
C LYS A 175 5.14 -10.30 -4.19
N THR A 176 4.48 -11.45 -4.16
CA THR A 176 3.18 -11.66 -4.77
C THR A 176 2.11 -11.64 -3.69
N GLN A 177 1.19 -10.66 -3.80
CA GLN A 177 -0.01 -10.54 -2.97
C GLN A 177 0.26 -10.25 -1.49
N LYS A 178 -0.08 -9.04 -1.05
CA LYS A 178 -0.36 -8.82 0.38
C LYS A 178 -1.65 -9.55 0.74
N SER A 179 -1.73 -10.13 1.94
CA SER A 179 -3.02 -10.68 2.39
C SER A 179 -4.10 -9.60 2.31
N TYR A 180 -5.33 -10.01 2.03
CA TYR A 180 -6.49 -9.13 2.01
C TYR A 180 -6.51 -8.22 3.26
N ASP A 181 -6.32 -8.81 4.44
CA ASP A 181 -6.28 -8.08 5.71
C ASP A 181 -5.12 -7.08 5.80
N SER A 182 -3.93 -7.44 5.27
CA SER A 182 -2.80 -6.50 5.24
C SER A 182 -3.07 -5.32 4.32
N LEU A 183 -3.90 -5.49 3.29
CA LEU A 183 -4.31 -4.42 2.40
C LEU A 183 -5.28 -3.47 3.10
N VAL A 184 -6.31 -4.02 3.74
CA VAL A 184 -7.29 -3.26 4.53
C VAL A 184 -6.59 -2.47 5.63
N LEU A 185 -5.72 -3.12 6.42
CA LEU A 185 -4.93 -2.45 7.46
C LEU A 185 -4.02 -1.36 6.88
N LYS A 186 -3.47 -1.58 5.67
CA LYS A 186 -2.64 -0.58 4.98
C LYS A 186 -3.45 0.66 4.60
N LEU A 187 -4.70 0.51 4.19
CA LEU A 187 -5.58 1.64 3.88
C LEU A 187 -6.02 2.36 5.15
N LEU A 188 -6.43 1.61 6.17
CA LEU A 188 -6.94 2.16 7.44
C LEU A 188 -5.94 3.03 8.20
N HIS A 189 -4.63 2.78 8.14
CA HIS A 189 -3.66 3.64 8.84
C HIS A 189 -3.19 4.85 8.01
N LYS A 190 -3.52 4.93 6.72
CA LYS A 190 -3.08 6.03 5.85
C LYS A 190 -4.07 7.19 5.90
N PRO A 191 -3.62 8.45 6.05
CA PRO A 191 -4.52 9.61 6.14
C PRO A 191 -5.56 9.65 5.02
N GLU A 192 -5.16 9.37 3.77
CA GLU A 192 -6.06 9.43 2.61
C GLU A 192 -7.03 8.24 2.51
N ASN A 193 -6.87 7.21 3.35
CA ASN A 193 -7.57 5.93 3.33
C ASN A 193 -7.71 5.36 1.90
N VAL A 194 -8.94 5.21 1.41
CA VAL A 194 -9.29 4.65 0.10
C VAL A 194 -8.88 5.55 -1.08
N GLY A 195 -8.58 6.83 -0.82
CA GLY A 195 -7.95 7.73 -1.79
C GLY A 195 -6.47 7.43 -2.05
N ALA A 196 -5.85 6.57 -1.24
CA ALA A 196 -4.47 6.17 -1.42
C ALA A 196 -4.32 5.06 -2.45
N ASP A 197 -3.59 5.36 -3.54
CA ASP A 197 -3.19 4.33 -4.51
C ASP A 197 -2.42 3.17 -3.84
N ILE A 198 -2.82 1.94 -4.17
CA ILE A 198 -2.17 0.70 -3.70
C ILE A 198 -1.22 0.18 -4.79
N PHE A 199 0.07 0.50 -4.65
CA PHE A 199 1.09 0.07 -5.61
C PHE A 199 1.81 -1.24 -5.25
N ASP A 200 1.80 -1.64 -3.98
CA ASP A 200 2.63 -2.74 -3.47
C ASP A 200 1.97 -4.12 -3.63
N ARG A 201 1.21 -4.35 -4.71
CA ARG A 201 0.53 -5.64 -4.94
C ARG A 201 1.45 -6.69 -5.56
N ILE A 202 2.37 -6.23 -6.38
CA ILE A 202 3.42 -7.02 -7.01
C ILE A 202 4.72 -6.25 -6.82
N GLY A 203 5.73 -6.91 -6.27
CA GLY A 203 7.04 -6.31 -6.06
C GLY A 203 8.18 -7.29 -6.33
N PHE A 204 9.27 -6.77 -6.88
CA PHE A 204 10.52 -7.51 -7.05
C PHE A 204 11.58 -6.93 -6.15
N ARG A 205 12.26 -7.79 -5.40
CA ARG A 205 13.41 -7.43 -4.58
C ARG A 205 14.64 -8.16 -5.09
N PHE A 206 15.52 -7.41 -5.73
CA PHE A 206 16.82 -7.87 -6.18
C PHE A 206 17.86 -7.60 -5.08
N VAL A 207 18.52 -8.65 -4.61
CA VAL A 207 19.64 -8.53 -3.68
C VAL A 207 20.91 -8.93 -4.42
N THR A 208 21.86 -8.00 -4.47
CA THR A 208 23.16 -8.12 -5.13
C THR A 208 24.27 -8.30 -4.09
N PHE A 209 25.49 -8.67 -4.49
CA PHE A 209 26.60 -8.77 -3.54
C PHE A 209 27.20 -7.40 -3.22
N THR A 210 27.27 -6.49 -4.20
CA THR A 210 27.85 -5.14 -4.04
C THR A 210 26.93 -4.03 -4.55
N LYS A 211 27.22 -2.78 -4.16
CA LYS A 211 26.48 -1.61 -4.66
C LYS A 211 26.66 -1.40 -6.16
N LEU A 212 27.82 -1.75 -6.71
CA LEU A 212 28.08 -1.69 -8.15
C LEU A 212 27.13 -2.63 -8.90
N GLU A 213 27.01 -3.87 -8.45
CA GLU A 213 26.09 -4.85 -9.04
C GLU A 213 24.63 -4.39 -8.96
N ALA A 214 24.22 -3.70 -7.88
CA ALA A 214 22.90 -3.09 -7.80
C ALA A 214 22.64 -2.07 -8.93
N LEU A 215 23.65 -1.28 -9.30
CA LEU A 215 23.57 -0.38 -10.46
C LEU A 215 23.55 -1.14 -11.79
N LEU A 216 24.27 -2.26 -11.90
CA LEU A 216 24.23 -3.12 -13.09
C LEU A 216 22.85 -3.78 -13.27
N VAL A 217 22.22 -4.23 -12.19
CA VAL A 217 20.82 -4.69 -12.18
C VAL A 217 19.90 -3.57 -12.67
N LEU A 218 20.01 -2.36 -12.12
CA LEU A 218 19.19 -1.23 -12.56
C LEU A 218 19.38 -0.93 -14.06
N ARG A 219 20.63 -0.95 -14.54
CA ARG A 219 20.96 -0.79 -15.96
C ARG A 219 20.27 -1.87 -16.80
N PHE A 220 20.38 -3.14 -16.40
CA PHE A 220 19.75 -4.25 -17.10
C PHE A 220 18.21 -4.10 -17.17
N LEU A 221 17.56 -3.87 -16.03
CA LEU A 221 16.10 -3.76 -15.96
C LEU A 221 15.56 -2.59 -16.80
N ARG A 222 16.28 -1.46 -16.86
CA ARG A 222 15.92 -0.32 -17.71
C ARG A 222 15.90 -0.68 -19.20
N HIS A 223 16.78 -1.57 -19.65
CA HIS A 223 16.87 -1.95 -21.06
C HIS A 223 15.89 -3.07 -21.43
N SER A 224 15.66 -4.02 -20.53
CA SER A 224 14.98 -5.28 -20.86
C SER A 224 13.60 -5.46 -20.21
N VAL A 225 13.30 -4.77 -19.11
CA VAL A 225 12.11 -5.05 -18.27
C VAL A 225 11.10 -3.90 -18.24
N PHE A 226 11.55 -2.65 -18.09
CA PHE A 226 10.63 -1.52 -18.01
C PHE A 226 11.08 -0.32 -18.82
N ALA A 227 10.09 0.41 -19.36
CA ALA A 227 10.35 1.69 -20.01
C ALA A 227 10.47 2.78 -18.93
N PHE A 228 11.59 3.50 -18.89
CA PHE A 228 11.81 4.54 -17.88
C PHE A 228 10.74 5.65 -17.82
N PRO A 229 10.02 6.03 -18.91
CA PRO A 229 8.91 7.00 -18.81
C PRO A 229 7.72 6.49 -17.98
N ASN A 230 7.63 5.17 -17.76
CA ASN A 230 6.59 4.57 -16.94
C ASN A 230 6.93 4.52 -15.45
N VAL A 231 8.11 5.01 -15.05
CA VAL A 231 8.50 5.14 -13.63
C VAL A 231 7.74 6.32 -13.00
N LYS A 232 7.13 6.09 -11.83
CA LYS A 232 6.47 7.15 -11.05
C LYS A 232 7.53 7.91 -10.24
N ALA A 233 7.82 9.15 -10.65
CA ALA A 233 8.87 9.99 -10.02
C ALA A 233 8.66 10.17 -8.51
N ALA A 234 7.44 10.48 -8.07
CA ALA A 234 7.09 10.65 -6.64
C ALA A 234 7.29 9.40 -5.78
N ARG A 235 7.46 8.23 -6.43
CA ARG A 235 7.64 6.91 -5.80
C ARG A 235 9.03 6.32 -6.07
N SER A 236 9.98 7.15 -6.47
CA SER A 236 11.36 6.74 -6.72
C SER A 236 12.28 7.28 -5.63
N ARG A 237 13.18 6.45 -5.13
CA ARG A 237 14.10 6.78 -4.05
C ARG A 237 15.40 6.02 -4.21
N ASN A 238 16.51 6.70 -3.98
CA ASN A 238 17.82 6.07 -3.88
C ASN A 238 18.47 6.48 -2.56
N THR A 239 18.72 5.49 -1.71
CA THR A 239 19.48 5.63 -0.46
C THR A 239 20.72 4.77 -0.44
N LEU A 240 20.97 3.99 -1.50
CA LEU A 240 22.07 3.03 -1.61
C LEU A 240 23.38 3.70 -2.02
N ILE A 241 23.34 4.61 -2.98
CA ILE A 241 24.56 5.22 -3.56
C ILE A 241 24.32 6.64 -4.09
N HIS A 242 25.27 7.54 -3.83
CA HIS A 242 25.22 8.92 -4.29
C HIS A 242 25.67 9.01 -5.76
N ILE A 243 24.71 8.92 -6.68
CA ILE A 243 24.97 8.86 -8.13
C ILE A 243 25.87 9.98 -8.65
N GLY A 244 25.68 11.23 -8.20
CA GLY A 244 26.51 12.36 -8.66
C GLY A 244 28.00 12.22 -8.30
N ARG A 245 28.32 11.73 -7.09
CA ARG A 245 29.70 11.50 -6.65
C ARG A 245 30.30 10.28 -7.34
N PHE A 246 29.53 9.20 -7.43
CA PHE A 246 29.93 7.99 -8.15
C PHE A 246 30.28 8.30 -9.62
N HIS A 247 29.45 9.08 -10.31
CA HIS A 247 29.71 9.49 -11.69
C HIS A 247 30.99 10.35 -11.80
N ALA A 248 31.19 11.31 -10.89
CA ALA A 248 32.36 12.17 -10.91
C ALA A 248 33.67 11.38 -10.69
N GLU A 249 33.67 10.38 -9.82
CA GLU A 249 34.83 9.50 -9.61
C GLU A 249 35.06 8.55 -10.80
N LEU A 250 33.99 8.03 -11.42
CA LEU A 250 34.08 7.26 -12.65
C LEU A 250 34.67 8.06 -13.81
N ASP A 251 34.30 9.34 -13.95
CA ASP A 251 34.83 10.22 -14.99
C ASP A 251 36.36 10.36 -14.90
N LYS A 252 36.93 10.32 -13.70
CA LYS A 252 38.39 10.35 -13.49
C LYS A 252 39.10 9.09 -13.99
N LEU A 253 38.40 7.96 -14.12
CA LEU A 253 38.97 6.72 -14.63
C LEU A 253 38.95 6.64 -16.17
N LYS A 254 38.12 7.45 -16.84
CA LYS A 254 37.99 7.41 -18.32
C LYS A 254 39.32 7.66 -19.07
N PRO A 255 40.17 8.63 -18.70
CA PRO A 255 41.44 8.83 -19.40
C PRO A 255 42.35 7.61 -19.31
N LEU A 256 42.45 6.99 -18.13
CA LEU A 256 43.28 5.81 -17.90
C LEU A 256 42.83 4.61 -18.74
N LEU A 257 41.52 4.45 -18.94
CA LEU A 257 40.96 3.44 -19.84
C LEU A 257 41.34 3.71 -21.30
N LEU A 258 41.19 4.96 -21.75
CA LEU A 258 41.48 5.36 -23.14
C LEU A 258 42.97 5.21 -23.49
N HIS A 259 43.85 5.38 -22.50
CA HIS A 259 45.29 5.19 -22.66
C HIS A 259 45.75 3.73 -22.49
N GLY A 260 44.83 2.79 -22.21
CA GLY A 260 45.16 1.37 -22.03
C GLY A 260 45.95 1.10 -20.75
N GLU A 261 45.93 2.01 -19.78
CA GLU A 261 46.67 1.92 -18.52
C GLU A 261 45.95 1.09 -17.45
N LEU A 262 44.75 0.58 -17.77
CA LEU A 262 43.94 -0.25 -16.88
C LEU A 262 43.46 -1.50 -17.62
N SER A 263 43.75 -2.67 -17.05
CA SER A 263 43.05 -3.89 -17.43
C SER A 263 41.57 -3.85 -17.02
N GLU A 264 40.74 -4.67 -17.65
CA GLU A 264 39.31 -4.78 -17.32
C GLU A 264 39.09 -5.20 -15.85
N ALA A 265 39.91 -6.12 -15.34
CA ALA A 265 39.85 -6.58 -13.96
C ALA A 265 40.20 -5.46 -12.96
N GLU A 266 41.21 -4.65 -13.25
CA GLU A 266 41.57 -3.51 -12.42
C GLU A 266 40.52 -2.41 -12.45
N LEU A 267 39.93 -2.16 -13.62
CA LEU A 267 38.81 -1.22 -13.75
C LEU A 267 37.64 -1.67 -12.88
N LEU A 268 37.20 -2.93 -13.01
CA LEU A 268 36.09 -3.47 -12.24
C LEU A 268 36.34 -3.32 -10.73
N LYS A 269 37.56 -3.64 -10.29
CA LYS A 269 37.97 -3.47 -8.89
C LYS A 269 37.88 -2.01 -8.44
N ARG A 270 38.49 -1.07 -9.18
CA ARG A 270 38.47 0.36 -8.84
C ARG A 270 37.05 0.93 -8.81
N VAL A 271 36.21 0.56 -9.77
CA VAL A 271 34.81 1.00 -9.82
C VAL A 271 34.02 0.47 -8.62
N ASN A 272 34.27 -0.78 -8.23
CA ASN A 272 33.66 -1.36 -7.04
C ASN A 272 34.14 -0.64 -5.77
N ASP A 273 35.44 -0.36 -5.64
CA ASP A 273 36.00 0.38 -4.50
C ASP A 273 35.41 1.79 -4.39
N ILE A 274 35.19 2.48 -5.52
CA ILE A 274 34.49 3.76 -5.57
C ILE A 274 33.03 3.62 -5.15
N ALA A 275 32.33 2.57 -5.59
CA ALA A 275 30.93 2.36 -5.22
C ALA A 275 30.76 2.12 -3.70
N GLU A 276 31.74 1.47 -3.09
CA GLU A 276 31.75 1.16 -1.66
C GLU A 276 32.35 2.26 -0.77
N SER A 277 32.95 3.31 -1.37
CA SER A 277 33.57 4.38 -0.61
C SER A 277 32.57 5.23 0.19
N GLU A 278 33.01 5.77 1.32
CA GLU A 278 32.18 6.68 2.14
C GLU A 278 31.79 7.95 1.37
N SER A 279 32.63 8.41 0.42
CA SER A 279 32.33 9.55 -0.44
C SER A 279 31.13 9.34 -1.36
N CYS A 280 30.79 8.08 -1.65
CA CYS A 280 29.64 7.69 -2.45
C CYS A 280 28.41 7.33 -1.61
N ARG A 281 28.47 7.45 -0.27
CA ARG A 281 27.30 7.24 0.58
C ARG A 281 26.32 8.41 0.43
N PRO A 282 25.01 8.16 0.23
CA PRO A 282 24.03 9.23 0.19
C PRO A 282 23.96 9.98 1.52
N VAL A 283 23.97 11.31 1.47
CA VAL A 283 23.62 12.14 2.62
C VAL A 283 22.11 12.06 2.78
N VAL A 284 21.66 11.17 3.66
CA VAL A 284 20.23 11.06 3.94
C VAL A 284 19.87 12.09 5.00
N GLU A 285 19.21 13.18 4.60
CA GLU A 285 18.62 14.13 5.55
C GLU A 285 17.65 13.36 6.47
N ARG A 286 17.97 13.29 7.76
CA ARG A 286 17.21 12.54 8.77
C ARG A 286 15.75 13.00 8.87
N GLU A 287 15.47 14.26 8.53
CA GLU A 287 14.14 14.86 8.56
C GLU A 287 13.26 14.31 7.41
N LYS A 288 13.75 14.24 6.17
CA LYS A 288 13.03 13.65 5.03
C LYS A 288 12.77 12.14 5.15
N LEU A 289 13.58 11.45 5.97
CA LEU A 289 13.36 10.04 6.33
C LEU A 289 12.16 9.86 7.27
N ARG A 290 12.01 10.75 8.26
CA ARG A 290 10.95 10.69 9.27
C ARG A 290 9.57 10.95 8.67
N ASP A 291 9.45 11.88 7.73
CA ASP A 291 8.17 12.26 7.10
C ASP A 291 7.46 11.11 6.34
N ARG A 292 8.15 10.00 6.05
CA ARG A 292 7.59 8.91 5.25
C ARG A 292 7.72 7.53 5.87
N ASN A 293 8.65 7.31 6.80
CA ASN A 293 8.80 6.04 7.48
C ASN A 293 9.58 6.20 8.81
N VAL A 294 8.87 6.60 9.86
CA VAL A 294 9.42 6.88 11.21
C VAL A 294 10.21 5.69 11.80
N TYR A 295 9.95 4.47 11.33
CA TYR A 295 10.45 3.22 11.92
C TYR A 295 11.49 2.47 11.07
N SER A 296 11.95 3.00 9.92
CA SER A 296 13.01 2.33 9.15
C SER A 296 14.39 2.71 9.69
N SER A 297 15.25 1.72 9.99
CA SER A 297 16.65 1.93 10.37
C SER A 297 17.37 2.84 9.36
N THR A 298 18.15 3.80 9.86
CA THR A 298 18.97 4.69 9.03
C THR A 298 20.10 3.98 8.30
N GLU A 299 20.40 2.74 8.68
CA GLU A 299 21.45 1.90 8.07
C GLU A 299 20.91 1.04 6.93
N TYR A 300 19.58 0.90 6.83
CA TYR A 300 18.95 0.23 5.70
C TYR A 300 18.99 1.13 4.46
N THR A 301 19.68 0.69 3.41
CA THR A 301 19.76 1.43 2.15
C THR A 301 19.30 0.59 0.96
N SER A 302 18.67 1.25 -0.02
CA SER A 302 18.18 0.60 -1.25
C SER A 302 17.87 1.62 -2.35
N ILE A 303 17.77 1.11 -3.58
CA ILE A 303 17.14 1.78 -4.72
C ILE A 303 15.71 1.23 -4.81
N GLN A 304 14.71 2.11 -4.80
CA GLN A 304 13.30 1.75 -4.84
C GLN A 304 12.59 2.60 -5.88
N PHE A 305 11.74 2.00 -6.70
CA PHE A 305 10.88 2.74 -7.60
C PHE A 305 9.62 1.95 -7.93
N THR A 306 8.54 2.67 -8.20
CA THR A 306 7.32 2.10 -8.79
C THR A 306 7.33 2.37 -10.29
N CYS A 307 7.12 1.34 -11.10
CA CYS A 307 6.93 1.48 -12.54
C CYS A 307 5.58 0.89 -12.98
N ARG A 308 5.17 1.21 -14.20
CA ARG A 308 3.88 0.77 -14.77
C ARG A 308 4.10 -0.11 -16.00
N GLN A 309 3.29 -1.16 -16.11
CA GLN A 309 3.24 -2.03 -17.28
C GLN A 309 1.84 -1.97 -17.89
N LEU A 310 1.79 -1.88 -19.22
CA LEU A 310 0.53 -2.06 -19.96
C LEU A 310 0.12 -3.53 -19.85
N ILE A 311 -1.02 -3.76 -19.20
CA ILE A 311 -1.65 -5.07 -19.04
C ILE A 311 -2.70 -5.25 -20.13
N ARG A 312 -2.83 -6.49 -20.60
CA ARG A 312 -3.87 -6.94 -21.52
C ARG A 312 -4.63 -8.10 -20.90
N VAL A 313 -5.93 -7.93 -20.67
CA VAL A 313 -6.79 -8.98 -20.11
C VAL A 313 -8.01 -9.18 -20.99
N LYS A 314 -8.50 -10.41 -21.06
CA LYS A 314 -9.74 -10.72 -21.76
C LYS A 314 -10.87 -10.86 -20.75
N GLY A 315 -12.01 -10.26 -21.05
CA GLY A 315 -13.21 -10.35 -20.21
C GLY A 315 -14.49 -10.26 -21.04
N PRO A 316 -15.65 -10.52 -20.43
CA PRO A 316 -16.93 -10.30 -21.09
C PRO A 316 -17.07 -8.81 -21.45
N PRO A 317 -17.65 -8.45 -22.61
CA PRO A 317 -17.85 -7.06 -22.98
C PRO A 317 -18.79 -6.38 -21.99
N ILE A 318 -18.35 -5.21 -21.52
CA ILE A 318 -19.18 -4.30 -20.73
C ILE A 318 -20.14 -3.63 -21.71
N ALA A 319 -21.43 -3.92 -21.58
CA ALA A 319 -22.46 -3.27 -22.38
C ALA A 319 -22.60 -1.80 -21.99
N ALA A 320 -22.88 -0.94 -22.97
CA ALA A 320 -23.36 0.40 -22.66
C ALA A 320 -24.75 0.32 -21.98
N PRO A 321 -25.12 1.29 -21.15
CA PRO A 321 -26.46 1.34 -20.56
C PRO A 321 -27.55 1.18 -21.62
N GLY A 322 -28.48 0.25 -21.40
CA GLY A 322 -29.57 -0.05 -22.34
C GLY A 322 -29.21 -0.99 -23.51
N GLN A 323 -28.01 -1.59 -23.52
CA GLN A 323 -27.62 -2.60 -24.49
C GLN A 323 -27.44 -3.97 -23.83
N THR A 324 -27.81 -5.04 -24.54
CA THR A 324 -27.45 -6.40 -24.15
C THR A 324 -25.94 -6.60 -24.33
N PRO A 325 -25.24 -7.18 -23.34
CA PRO A 325 -23.84 -7.56 -23.52
C PRO A 325 -23.70 -8.47 -24.73
N LYS A 326 -22.81 -8.13 -25.66
CA LYS A 326 -22.49 -9.03 -26.77
C LYS A 326 -21.90 -10.32 -26.22
N GLU A 327 -22.22 -11.46 -26.82
CA GLU A 327 -21.50 -12.70 -26.49
C GLU A 327 -20.04 -12.62 -26.96
N GLY A 328 -19.14 -13.22 -26.19
CA GLY A 328 -17.71 -13.32 -26.50
C GLY A 328 -16.81 -12.65 -25.45
N GLN A 329 -15.54 -12.48 -25.83
CA GLN A 329 -14.54 -11.82 -24.99
C GLN A 329 -13.95 -10.61 -25.73
N VAL A 330 -13.73 -9.52 -24.99
CA VAL A 330 -13.02 -8.33 -25.47
C VAL A 330 -11.72 -8.13 -24.70
N GLU A 331 -10.75 -7.47 -25.33
CA GLU A 331 -9.46 -7.14 -24.72
C GLU A 331 -9.55 -5.79 -24.00
N TYR A 332 -9.31 -5.79 -22.68
CA TYR A 332 -9.11 -4.60 -21.87
C TYR A 332 -7.63 -4.28 -21.73
N LYS A 333 -7.30 -2.98 -21.76
CA LYS A 333 -5.92 -2.48 -21.66
C LYS A 333 -5.85 -1.38 -20.61
N PHE A 334 -4.94 -1.52 -19.67
CA PHE A 334 -4.68 -0.49 -18.66
C PHE A 334 -3.26 -0.61 -18.12
N PHE A 335 -2.75 0.46 -17.53
CA PHE A 335 -1.44 0.43 -16.88
C PHE A 335 -1.57 -0.08 -15.44
N PHE A 336 -0.83 -1.13 -15.09
CA PHE A 336 -0.76 -1.65 -13.73
C PHE A 336 0.60 -1.31 -13.09
N PRO A 337 0.61 -0.80 -11.85
CA PRO A 337 1.83 -0.47 -11.14
C PRO A 337 2.46 -1.70 -10.46
N TYR A 338 3.78 -1.77 -10.43
CA TYR A 338 4.53 -2.74 -9.62
C TYR A 338 5.80 -2.09 -9.05
N GLU A 339 6.26 -2.64 -7.93
CA GLU A 339 7.41 -2.11 -7.19
C GLU A 339 8.70 -2.87 -7.54
N VAL A 340 9.79 -2.13 -7.70
CA VAL A 340 11.14 -2.71 -7.81
C VAL A 340 12.00 -2.14 -6.71
N GLN A 341 12.67 -3.04 -6.00
CA GLN A 341 13.62 -2.75 -4.94
C GLN A 341 14.94 -3.46 -5.25
N ILE A 342 16.04 -2.72 -5.24
CA ILE A 342 17.39 -3.23 -5.47
C ILE A 342 18.25 -2.84 -4.28
N LEU A 343 18.97 -3.80 -3.71
CA LEU A 343 19.86 -3.59 -2.59
C LEU A 343 21.08 -4.51 -2.68
N ASP A 344 22.12 -4.18 -1.94
CA ASP A 344 23.28 -5.03 -1.74
C ASP A 344 23.07 -5.97 -0.55
N LYS A 345 23.95 -6.96 -0.42
CA LYS A 345 23.88 -8.00 0.61
C LYS A 345 23.99 -7.41 2.01
N ALA A 346 24.83 -6.38 2.20
CA ALA A 346 24.98 -5.74 3.51
C ALA A 346 23.67 -5.07 3.95
N SER A 347 23.04 -4.26 3.08
CA SER A 347 21.75 -3.64 3.39
C SER A 347 20.63 -4.67 3.56
N TYR A 348 20.69 -5.81 2.86
CA TYR A 348 19.73 -6.89 3.05
C TYR A 348 19.84 -7.51 4.45
N ILE A 349 21.05 -7.88 4.86
CA ILE A 349 21.32 -8.46 6.18
C ILE A 349 20.87 -7.48 7.27
N GLU A 350 21.18 -6.19 7.10
CA GLU A 350 20.78 -5.15 8.04
C GLU A 350 19.25 -5.03 8.13
N SER A 351 18.55 -5.09 6.99
CA SER A 351 17.07 -5.11 6.98
C SER A 351 16.47 -6.31 7.73
N ARG A 352 17.21 -7.43 7.84
CA ARG A 352 16.79 -8.63 8.57
C ARG A 352 17.14 -8.57 10.05
N ARG A 353 18.23 -7.88 10.42
CA ARG A 353 18.57 -7.60 11.82
C ARG A 353 17.57 -6.64 12.45
N GLY A 354 17.13 -5.62 11.69
CA GLY A 354 16.02 -4.73 12.06
C GLY A 354 14.62 -5.36 12.02
N ARG A 355 14.47 -6.69 12.15
CA ARG A 355 13.14 -7.35 12.22
C ARG A 355 12.32 -6.88 13.42
N SER A 356 12.97 -6.47 14.52
CA SER A 356 12.32 -5.75 15.63
C SER A 356 11.57 -4.52 15.11
N SER A 357 12.20 -3.72 14.25
CA SER A 357 11.58 -2.55 13.61
C SER A 357 10.48 -2.90 12.61
N TYR A 358 10.48 -4.10 11.99
CA TYR A 358 9.37 -4.55 11.15
C TYR A 358 8.13 -4.95 11.97
N SER A 359 8.34 -5.66 13.09
CA SER A 359 7.26 -5.93 14.04
C SER A 359 6.74 -4.65 14.68
N GLU A 360 7.63 -3.70 15.02
CA GLU A 360 7.26 -2.37 15.52
C GLU A 360 6.50 -1.56 14.45
N TYR A 361 6.92 -1.61 13.19
CA TYR A 361 6.22 -0.97 12.09
C TYR A 361 4.80 -1.52 11.92
N LYS A 362 4.63 -2.85 11.91
CA LYS A 362 3.30 -3.46 11.86
C LYS A 362 2.47 -3.11 13.09
N ARG A 363 3.09 -3.07 14.27
CA ARG A 363 2.44 -2.66 15.52
C ARG A 363 2.00 -1.20 15.48
N ALA A 364 2.81 -0.30 14.91
CA ALA A 364 2.46 1.10 14.71
C ALA A 364 1.33 1.28 13.68
N GLN A 365 1.36 0.52 12.57
CA GLN A 365 0.23 0.50 11.61
C GLN A 365 -1.06 0.04 12.29
N LEU A 366 -0.98 -0.99 13.12
CA LEU A 366 -2.11 -1.50 13.85
C LEU A 366 -2.64 -0.49 14.87
N ARG A 367 -1.75 0.17 15.61
CA ARG A 367 -2.11 1.24 16.55
C ARG A 367 -2.82 2.39 15.84
N ALA A 368 -2.23 2.93 14.77
CA ALA A 368 -2.83 4.02 14.01
C ALA A 368 -4.18 3.63 13.38
N ALA A 369 -4.32 2.40 12.90
CA ALA A 369 -5.63 1.91 12.44
C ALA A 369 -6.64 1.78 13.59
N ARG A 370 -6.24 1.29 14.77
CA ARG A 370 -7.09 1.22 15.97
C ARG A 370 -7.54 2.60 16.43
N GLU A 371 -6.64 3.57 16.53
CA GLU A 371 -6.96 4.96 16.90
C GLU A 371 -8.00 5.57 15.95
N ARG A 372 -7.88 5.29 14.66
CA ARG A 372 -8.84 5.76 13.64
C ARG A 372 -10.14 4.98 13.61
N VAL A 373 -10.20 3.75 14.11
CA VAL A 373 -11.45 2.97 14.13
C VAL A 373 -12.17 3.12 15.47
N PHE A 374 -11.42 3.33 16.55
CA PHE A 374 -11.88 3.43 17.94
C PHE A 374 -11.39 4.73 18.60
N PRO A 375 -11.76 5.91 18.09
CA PRO A 375 -11.25 7.19 18.60
C PRO A 375 -11.59 7.41 20.09
N TRP A 376 -12.69 6.84 20.56
CA TRP A 376 -13.13 6.94 21.96
C TRP A 376 -12.15 6.30 22.96
N LEU A 377 -11.33 5.33 22.54
CA LEU A 377 -10.32 4.75 23.43
C LEU A 377 -9.21 5.74 23.76
N VAL A 378 -8.91 6.65 22.82
CA VAL A 378 -7.92 7.70 23.02
C VAL A 378 -8.51 8.78 23.94
N GLU A 379 -9.76 9.17 23.71
CA GLU A 379 -10.45 10.19 24.52
C GLU A 379 -10.58 9.76 26.00
N GLU A 380 -10.97 8.51 26.28
CA GLU A 380 -11.10 7.98 27.64
C GLU A 380 -9.74 7.87 28.38
N GLU A 381 -8.63 7.59 27.67
CA GLU A 381 -7.28 7.60 28.26
C GLU A 381 -6.86 9.00 28.71
N PHE A 382 -7.18 10.05 27.95
CA PHE A 382 -6.86 11.44 28.32
C PHE A 382 -7.67 11.93 29.52
N GLU A 383 -8.94 11.54 29.64
CA GLU A 383 -9.80 11.89 30.79
C GLU A 383 -9.35 11.19 32.09
N SER A 384 -8.85 9.95 31.98
CA SER A 384 -8.33 9.17 33.13
C SER A 384 -6.98 9.65 33.67
N GLN A 385 -6.19 10.37 32.86
CA GLN A 385 -4.90 10.94 33.27
C GLN A 385 -5.00 12.38 33.80
N THR A 386 -6.13 13.04 33.55
CA THR A 386 -6.42 14.42 33.96
C THR A 386 -7.37 14.53 35.16
N SER A 387 -7.86 13.39 35.64
CA SER A 387 -8.62 13.21 36.89
C SER A 387 -7.73 12.56 37.96
#